data_AF-A0A519V8H0-F1
#
_entry.id   AF-A0A519V8H0-F1
#
_cell.length_a   1.000
_cell.length_b   1.000
_cell.length_c   1.000
_cell.angle_alpha   90.00
_cell.angle_beta   90.00
_cell.angle_gamma   90.00
#
_symmetry.space_group_name_H-M   'P 1'
#
loop_
_entity.id
_entity.type
_entity.pdbx_description
1 polymer ?
#
loop_
_entity_poly.entity_id
_entity_poly.type
_entity_poly.pdbx_seq_one_letter_code
_entity_poly.pdbx_strand_id
1 'polypeptide(L)'
;MKFSAILFSLLLLLACGKKTEQAMTKNFSIPSPTGSASATSLTYLALGDSYTIGESVQQMDSFPYQLVAQLKAANLNVVSEPKIIARTGWTTSELQTAI
;
A
#
# COMPACT_ATOMS: atom_id res chain seq x y z
N MET A 1 -39.56 -0.76 -31.39
CA MET A 1 -38.63 -1.75 -30.78
C MET A 1 -37.15 -1.38 -30.94
N LYS A 2 -36.70 -0.85 -32.09
CA LYS A 2 -35.28 -0.47 -32.30
C LYS A 2 -34.82 0.76 -31.50
N PHE A 3 -35.68 1.76 -31.31
CA PHE A 3 -35.38 2.94 -30.48
C PHE A 3 -35.20 2.61 -28.98
N SER A 4 -35.96 1.63 -28.46
CA SER A 4 -35.84 1.18 -27.07
C SER A 4 -34.48 0.49 -26.84
N ALA A 5 -34.02 -0.30 -27.81
CA ALA A 5 -32.70 -0.93 -27.76
C ALA A 5 -31.54 0.09 -27.83
N ILE A 6 -31.70 1.15 -28.62
CA ILE A 6 -30.71 2.25 -28.71
C ILE A 6 -30.66 3.04 -27.39
N LEU A 7 -31.83 3.33 -26.79
CA LEU A 7 -31.91 4.05 -25.50
C LEU A 7 -31.29 3.24 -24.35
N PHE A 8 -31.50 1.92 -24.34
CA PHE A 8 -30.93 1.02 -23.34
C PHE A 8 -29.40 0.89 -23.50
N SER A 9 -28.91 0.81 -24.73
CA SER A 9 -27.47 0.80 -25.04
C SER A 9 -26.76 2.10 -24.64
N LEU A 10 -27.42 3.25 -24.81
CA LEU A 10 -26.90 4.55 -24.39
C LEU A 10 -26.86 4.69 -22.86
N LEU A 11 -27.83 4.10 -22.15
CA LEU A 11 -27.88 4.10 -20.67
C LEU A 11 -26.71 3.32 -20.04
N LEU A 12 -26.27 2.24 -20.69
CA LEU A 12 -25.17 1.38 -20.23
C LEU A 12 -23.79 2.06 -20.33
N LEU A 13 -23.61 3.02 -21.24
CA LEU A 13 -22.34 3.72 -21.46
C LEU A 13 -22.09 4.87 -20.46
N LEU A 14 -23.10 5.34 -19.73
CA LEU A 14 -22.96 6.39 -18.70
C LEU A 14 -22.75 5.84 -17.27
N ALA A 15 -22.70 4.51 -17.08
CA ALA A 15 -22.61 3.90 -15.76
C ALA A 15 -21.17 3.86 -15.17
N CYS A 16 -20.18 4.47 -15.81
CA CYS A 16 -18.82 4.53 -15.28
C CYS A 16 -18.59 5.83 -14.48
N GLY A 17 -19.00 5.82 -13.21
CA GLY A 17 -18.58 6.82 -12.24
C GLY A 17 -17.37 6.31 -11.46
N LYS A 18 -16.18 6.86 -11.71
CA LYS A 18 -15.04 6.69 -10.78
C LYS A 18 -15.46 7.31 -9.45
N LYS A 19 -15.57 6.50 -8.39
CA LYS A 19 -15.64 7.02 -7.03
C LYS A 19 -14.30 7.67 -6.74
N THR A 20 -14.28 9.01 -6.73
CA THR A 20 -13.19 9.78 -6.14
C THR A 20 -13.08 9.35 -4.69
N GLU A 21 -12.03 8.60 -4.36
CA GLU A 21 -11.70 8.33 -2.97
C GLU A 21 -11.48 9.67 -2.28
N GLN A 22 -12.30 9.91 -1.27
CA GLN A 22 -12.07 10.98 -0.32
C GLN A 22 -10.77 10.63 0.40
N ALA A 23 -9.75 11.47 0.20
CA ALA A 23 -8.58 11.46 1.05
C ALA A 23 -9.06 11.55 2.51
N MET A 24 -8.79 10.51 3.30
CA MET A 24 -8.85 10.61 4.75
C MET A 24 -7.81 11.66 5.17
N THR A 25 -8.24 12.89 5.38
CA THR A 25 -7.56 13.81 6.29
C THR A 25 -7.75 13.28 7.71
N LYS A 26 -7.00 12.22 8.04
CA LYS A 26 -6.75 11.86 9.42
C LYS A 26 -5.76 12.90 9.93
N ASN A 27 -6.26 13.90 10.64
CA ASN A 27 -5.43 14.78 11.46
C ASN A 27 -4.74 13.92 12.53
N PHE A 28 -3.60 13.35 12.18
CA PHE A 28 -2.69 12.75 13.14
C PHE A 28 -1.92 13.90 13.76
N SER A 29 -2.45 14.46 14.85
CA SER A 29 -1.68 15.34 15.72
C SER A 29 -0.57 14.50 16.35
N ILE A 30 0.60 14.48 15.71
CA ILE A 30 1.81 13.90 16.30
C ILE A 30 2.12 14.74 17.53
N PRO A 31 2.15 14.17 18.75
CA PRO A 31 2.74 14.86 19.88
C PRO A 31 4.18 15.16 19.49
N SER A 32 4.51 16.45 19.41
CA SER A 32 5.88 16.90 19.18
C SER A 32 6.78 16.18 20.18
N PRO A 33 7.85 15.48 19.75
CA PRO A 33 8.75 14.83 20.69
C PRO A 33 9.56 15.93 21.39
N THR A 34 9.04 16.40 22.53
CA THR A 34 9.75 17.27 23.45
C THR A 34 10.75 16.41 24.22
N GLY A 35 11.85 16.08 23.55
CA GLY A 35 12.95 15.32 24.11
C GLY A 35 13.89 14.95 22.98
N SER A 36 15.14 15.41 23.08
CA SER A 36 16.26 15.01 22.21
C SER A 36 16.53 13.51 22.36
N ALA A 37 15.62 12.68 21.84
CA ALA A 37 15.89 11.30 21.54
C ALA A 37 16.84 11.33 20.33
N SER A 38 18.07 10.87 20.54
CA SER A 38 18.97 10.49 19.45
C SER A 38 18.15 9.75 18.40
N ALA A 39 18.05 10.30 17.18
CA ALA A 39 17.14 9.81 16.15
C ALA A 39 17.57 8.42 15.69
N THR A 40 17.18 7.38 16.42
CA THR A 40 17.49 5.99 16.09
C THR A 40 16.98 5.70 14.70
N SER A 41 17.89 5.38 13.78
CA SER A 41 17.56 5.00 12.43
C SER A 41 16.82 3.68 12.43
N LEU A 42 15.70 3.63 11.72
CA LEU A 42 14.86 2.45 11.57
C LEU A 42 15.12 1.81 10.22
N THR A 43 15.21 0.48 10.22
CA THR A 43 15.21 -0.37 9.03
C THR A 43 13.99 -1.28 9.07
N TYR A 44 13.49 -1.67 7.91
CA TYR A 44 12.29 -2.51 7.81
C TYR A 44 12.55 -3.73 6.93
N LEU A 45 12.26 -4.91 7.48
CA LEU A 45 12.27 -6.20 6.79
C LEU A 45 10.84 -6.73 6.71
N ALA A 46 10.34 -6.95 5.50
CA ALA A 46 9.05 -7.57 5.22
C ALA A 46 9.26 -9.04 4.83
N LEU A 47 8.70 -9.96 5.61
CA LEU A 47 8.75 -11.41 5.40
C LEU A 47 7.35 -11.90 5.02
N GLY A 48 7.19 -12.69 3.96
CA GLY A 48 5.88 -13.23 3.61
C GLY A 48 5.78 -13.89 2.24
N ASP A 49 4.62 -13.76 1.60
CA ASP A 49 4.25 -14.41 0.34
C ASP A 49 3.80 -13.38 -0.74
N SER A 50 2.87 -13.76 -1.63
CA SER A 50 2.30 -12.88 -2.67
C SER A 50 1.71 -11.58 -2.11
N TYR A 51 1.13 -11.61 -0.91
CA TYR A 51 0.53 -10.44 -0.26
C TYR A 51 1.59 -9.45 0.26
N THR A 52 2.81 -9.93 0.48
CA THR A 52 3.93 -9.09 0.93
C THR A 52 4.73 -8.54 -0.25
N ILE A 53 5.01 -9.35 -1.26
CA ILE A 53 5.74 -8.90 -2.46
C ILE A 53 4.88 -7.99 -3.35
N GLY A 54 3.56 -8.04 -3.22
CA GLY A 54 2.63 -7.24 -4.03
C GLY A 54 2.38 -7.85 -5.40
N GLU A 55 1.96 -9.12 -5.45
CA GLU A 55 1.63 -9.76 -6.72
C GLU A 55 0.55 -8.97 -7.49
N SER A 56 0.76 -8.82 -8.80
CA SER A 56 -0.15 -8.12 -9.73
C SER A 56 -0.30 -6.61 -9.50
N VAL A 57 0.56 -5.99 -8.69
CA VAL A 57 0.62 -4.53 -8.53
C VAL A 57 2.03 -4.01 -8.79
N GLN A 58 2.17 -2.69 -8.99
CA GLN A 58 3.50 -2.10 -9.04
C GLN A 58 4.13 -2.16 -7.65
N GLN A 59 5.46 -2.21 -7.60
CA GLN A 59 6.22 -2.26 -6.36
C GLN A 59 5.81 -1.16 -5.36
N MET A 60 5.62 0.07 -5.84
CA MET A 60 5.19 1.21 -5.03
C MET A 60 3.78 1.08 -4.45
N ASP A 61 2.93 0.26 -5.09
CA ASP A 61 1.57 0.00 -4.65
C ASP A 61 1.50 -1.18 -3.67
N SER A 62 2.60 -1.90 -3.45
CA SER A 62 2.66 -2.97 -2.45
C SER A 62 2.72 -2.41 -1.03
N PHE A 63 2.17 -3.16 -0.07
CA PHE A 63 2.08 -2.73 1.33
C PHE A 63 3.44 -2.29 1.94
N PRO A 64 4.56 -3.04 1.77
CA PRO A 64 5.83 -2.63 2.37
C PRO A 64 6.32 -1.25 1.91
N TYR A 65 6.11 -0.91 0.64
CA TYR A 65 6.51 0.39 0.09
C TYR A 65 5.58 1.50 0.56
N GLN A 66 4.26 1.26 0.58
CA GLN A 66 3.30 2.23 1.13
C GLN A 66 3.58 2.53 2.61
N LEU A 67 3.92 1.51 3.40
CA LEU A 67 4.26 1.68 4.82
C LEU A 67 5.49 2.57 5.00
N VAL A 68 6.59 2.31 4.27
CA VAL A 68 7.80 3.15 4.35
C VAL A 68 7.49 4.59 3.95
N ALA A 69 6.69 4.82 2.90
CA ALA A 69 6.26 6.15 2.52
C ALA A 69 5.49 6.87 3.64
N GLN A 70 4.55 6.17 4.30
CA GLN A 70 3.78 6.72 5.41
C GLN A 70 4.62 7.00 6.66
N LEU A 71 5.57 6.13 7.01
CA LEU A 71 6.47 6.32 8.14
C LEU A 71 7.39 7.53 7.92
N LYS A 72 7.94 7.68 6.70
CA LYS A 72 8.72 8.86 6.31
C LYS A 72 7.87 10.14 6.42
N ALA A 73 6.60 10.10 5.97
CA ALA A 73 5.67 11.22 6.09
C ALA A 73 5.31 11.57 7.56
N ALA A 74 5.37 10.60 8.47
CA ALA A 74 5.16 10.78 9.90
C ALA A 74 6.44 11.22 10.67
N ASN A 75 7.47 11.70 9.96
CA ASN A 75 8.76 12.13 10.52
C ASN A 75 9.52 11.04 11.30
N LEU A 76 9.28 9.76 11.02
CA LEU A 76 10.09 8.67 11.56
C LEU A 76 11.37 8.50 10.72
N ASN A 77 12.51 8.27 11.38
CA ASN A 77 13.82 8.15 10.74
C ASN A 77 14.01 6.78 10.07
N VAL A 78 13.20 6.45 9.05
CA VAL A 78 13.38 5.23 8.23
C VAL A 78 14.39 5.51 7.13
N VAL A 79 15.57 4.89 7.23
CA VAL A 79 16.73 5.28 6.41
C VAL A 79 16.82 4.57 5.07
N SER A 80 16.05 3.50 4.85
CA SER A 80 16.12 2.68 3.65
C SER A 80 14.73 2.31 3.11
N GLU A 81 14.70 1.88 1.85
CA GLU A 81 13.58 1.12 1.30
C GLU A 81 13.36 -0.20 2.07
N PRO A 82 12.15 -0.80 2.00
CA PRO A 82 11.89 -2.06 2.68
C PRO A 82 12.78 -3.16 2.11
N LYS A 83 13.46 -3.92 2.98
CA LYS A 83 14.05 -5.20 2.58
C LYS A 83 12.93 -6.22 2.52
N ILE A 84 12.79 -6.93 1.41
CA ILE A 84 11.70 -7.89 1.21
C ILE A 84 12.27 -9.30 1.02
N ILE A 85 11.74 -10.25 1.79
CA ILE A 85 11.95 -11.69 1.58
C ILE A 85 10.55 -12.30 1.48
N ALA A 86 10.04 -12.34 0.25
CA ALA A 86 8.72 -12.86 -0.05
C ALA A 86 8.65 -13.37 -1.49
N ARG A 87 7.89 -14.44 -1.72
CA ARG A 87 7.54 -14.93 -3.06
C ARG A 87 6.09 -15.40 -3.11
N THR A 88 5.45 -15.23 -4.26
CA THR A 88 4.13 -15.80 -4.51
C THR A 88 4.11 -17.30 -4.22
N GLY A 89 3.07 -17.73 -3.51
CA GLY A 89 2.81 -19.15 -3.25
C GLY A 89 3.62 -19.75 -2.10
N TRP A 90 4.50 -18.98 -1.46
CA TRP A 90 5.26 -19.48 -0.32
C TRP A 90 4.37 -19.86 0.86
N THR A 91 4.59 -21.07 1.36
CA THR A 91 4.16 -21.54 2.67
C THR A 91 5.10 -21.04 3.76
N THR A 92 4.69 -21.21 5.02
CA THR A 92 5.53 -20.87 6.18
C THR A 92 6.84 -21.67 6.22
N SER A 93 6.84 -22.93 5.78
CA SER A 93 8.05 -23.76 5.73
C SER A 93 9.08 -23.25 4.72
N GLU A 94 8.62 -22.78 3.56
CA GLU A 94 9.50 -22.19 2.53
C GLU A 94 10.05 -20.85 2.99
N LEU A 95 9.21 -20.02 3.62
CA LEU A 95 9.67 -18.77 4.22
C LEU A 95 10.71 -19.02 5.31
N GLN A 96 10.50 -20.02 6.17
CA GLN A 96 11.46 -20.41 7.20
C GLN A 96 12.80 -20.87 6.64
N THR A 97 12.81 -21.47 5.44
CA THR A 97 14.04 -21.90 4.75
C THR A 97 14.81 -20.71 4.16
N ALA A 98 14.14 -19.60 3.90
CA ALA A 98 14.72 -18.42 3.26
C ALA A 98 15.36 -17.42 4.24
N ILE A 99 15.21 -17.64 5.55
CA ILE A 99 15.69 -16.75 6.63
C ILE A 99 16.65 -17.47 7.57
#